data_AF-A0A3Q0JNL7-F1
#
_entry.id   AF-A0A3Q0JNL7-F1
#
_cell.length_a   1.000
_cell.length_b   1.000
_cell.length_c   1.000
_cell.angle_alpha   90.00
_cell.angle_beta   90.00
_cell.angle_gamma   90.00
#
_symmetry.space_group_name_H-M   'P 1'
#
loop_
_entity.id
_entity.type
_entity.pdbx_description
1 polymer ?
#
loop_
_entity_poly.entity_id
_entity_poly.type
_entity_poly.pdbx_seq_one_letter_code
_entity_poly.pdbx_strand_id
1 'polypeptide(L)'
;MGLNFTLCIYQTTFLDILPKQKMTKVLAEVCLTACNYFYICIMSEVMESSNNGLRLAIYNSHWYNLCRPARQHVVMFLQRSQTPSHIRTFGGTVVLGYTHFTRVLRLEYNVVNFLKLKSIR
;
A
#
# COMPACT_ATOMS: atom_id res chain seq x y z
N MET A 1 -1.73 -5.26 -9.48
CA MET A 1 -2.17 -5.32 -8.06
C MET A 1 -3.66 -5.63 -7.95
N GLY A 2 -4.55 -4.87 -8.59
CA GLY A 2 -6.00 -5.15 -8.60
C GLY A 2 -6.37 -6.54 -9.14
N LEU A 3 -5.69 -7.01 -10.18
CA LEU A 3 -5.98 -8.32 -10.81
C LEU A 3 -5.72 -9.52 -9.88
N ASN A 4 -4.66 -9.47 -9.06
CA ASN A 4 -4.39 -10.50 -8.04
C ASN A 4 -5.41 -10.45 -6.89
N PHE A 5 -5.87 -9.25 -6.54
CA PHE A 5 -6.91 -9.05 -5.53
C PHE A 5 -8.26 -9.65 -5.98
N THR A 6 -8.64 -9.39 -7.24
CA THR A 6 -9.84 -9.97 -7.84
C THR A 6 -9.74 -11.49 -7.94
N LEU A 7 -8.58 -12.05 -8.28
CA LEU A 7 -8.35 -13.50 -8.31
C LEU A 7 -8.44 -14.14 -6.92
N CYS A 8 -7.87 -13.52 -5.87
CA CYS A 8 -7.99 -14.01 -4.49
C CYS A 8 -9.44 -14.00 -3.98
N ILE A 9 -10.22 -12.97 -4.30
CA ILE A 9 -11.66 -12.92 -3.97
C ILE A 9 -12.44 -13.99 -4.76
N TYR A 10 -12.06 -14.26 -6.02
CA TYR A 10 -12.64 -15.35 -6.82
C TYR A 10 -12.27 -16.76 -6.29
N GLN A 11 -11.05 -16.94 -5.79
CA GLN A 11 -10.63 -18.22 -5.22
C GLN A 11 -11.27 -18.49 -3.85
N THR A 12 -11.53 -17.45 -3.05
CA THR A 12 -12.21 -17.58 -1.75
C THR A 12 -13.71 -17.81 -1.86
N THR A 13 -14.35 -17.39 -2.95
CA THR A 13 -15.77 -17.72 -3.26
C THR A 13 -15.95 -19.16 -3.74
N PHE A 14 -14.96 -19.74 -4.41
CA PHE A 14 -14.99 -21.14 -4.90
C PHE A 14 -14.58 -22.20 -3.85
N LEU A 15 -14.31 -21.76 -2.62
CA LEU A 15 -13.71 -22.55 -1.55
C LEU A 15 -14.65 -23.65 -1.02
N ASP A 16 -15.97 -23.46 -1.12
CA ASP A 16 -16.98 -24.41 -0.64
C ASP A 16 -17.12 -25.67 -1.53
N ILE A 17 -16.52 -25.70 -2.73
CA ILE A 17 -16.72 -26.79 -3.72
C ILE A 17 -15.45 -27.65 -3.91
N LEU A 18 -14.34 -27.34 -3.23
CA LEU A 18 -13.01 -27.88 -3.57
C LEU A 18 -12.47 -28.94 -2.58
N PRO A 19 -11.75 -29.98 -3.08
CA PRO A 19 -11.15 -31.01 -2.25
C PRO A 19 -10.02 -30.46 -1.37
N LYS A 20 -9.76 -31.12 -0.22
CA LYS A 20 -8.79 -30.71 0.83
C LYS A 20 -7.41 -30.29 0.29
N GLN A 21 -6.95 -30.83 -0.84
CA GLN A 21 -5.66 -30.49 -1.45
C GLN A 21 -5.62 -29.13 -2.16
N LYS A 22 -6.76 -28.62 -2.69
CA LYS A 22 -6.79 -27.28 -3.30
C LYS A 22 -6.97 -26.17 -2.25
N MET A 23 -7.55 -26.51 -1.10
CA MET A 23 -7.68 -25.60 0.05
C MET A 23 -6.34 -25.10 0.58
N THR A 24 -5.37 -26.01 0.76
CA THR A 24 -4.03 -25.65 1.25
C THR A 24 -3.27 -24.77 0.27
N LYS A 25 -3.43 -25.01 -1.04
CA LYS A 25 -2.83 -24.19 -2.09
C LYS A 25 -3.41 -22.77 -2.11
N VAL A 26 -4.73 -22.62 -2.02
CA VAL A 26 -5.39 -21.30 -1.99
C VAL A 26 -5.02 -20.52 -0.73
N LEU A 27 -4.96 -21.18 0.43
CA LEU A 27 -4.51 -20.55 1.68
C LEU A 27 -3.07 -20.02 1.56
N ALA A 28 -2.18 -20.80 0.96
CA ALA A 28 -0.79 -20.38 0.74
C ALA A 28 -0.69 -19.16 -0.19
N GLU A 29 -1.48 -19.12 -1.27
CA GLU A 29 -1.53 -17.99 -2.21
C GLU A 29 -2.08 -16.70 -1.55
N VAL A 30 -3.12 -16.81 -0.72
CA VAL A 30 -3.66 -15.67 0.05
C VAL A 30 -2.63 -15.14 1.06
N CYS A 31 -1.94 -16.03 1.78
CA CYS A 31 -0.88 -15.61 2.69
C CYS A 31 0.26 -14.89 1.95
N LEU A 32 0.70 -15.41 0.79
CA LEU A 32 1.76 -14.80 -0.02
C LEU A 32 1.38 -13.41 -0.52
N THR A 33 0.14 -13.23 -1.01
CA THR A 33 -0.34 -11.93 -1.48
C THR A 33 -0.49 -10.92 -0.34
N ALA A 34 -0.98 -11.34 0.82
CA ALA A 34 -1.04 -10.51 2.02
C ALA A 34 0.36 -10.05 2.49
N CYS A 35 1.35 -10.95 2.50
CA CYS A 35 2.73 -10.61 2.84
C CYS A 35 3.35 -9.60 1.86
N ASN A 36 3.14 -9.79 0.56
CA ASN A 36 3.61 -8.84 -0.46
C ASN A 36 2.96 -7.46 -0.29
N TYR A 37 1.66 -7.43 -0.02
CA TYR A 37 0.93 -6.19 0.20
C TYR A 37 1.42 -5.46 1.47
N PHE A 38 1.69 -6.21 2.54
CA PHE A 38 2.30 -5.68 3.76
C PHE A 38 3.71 -5.10 3.52
N TYR A 39 4.55 -5.79 2.75
CA TYR A 39 5.88 -5.31 2.39
C TYR A 39 5.84 -3.97 1.63
N ILE A 40 4.92 -3.84 0.66
CA ILE A 40 4.72 -2.60 -0.08
C ILE A 40 4.29 -1.45 0.85
N CYS A 41 3.41 -1.73 1.83
CA CYS A 41 2.98 -0.74 2.81
C CYS A 41 4.13 -0.26 3.72
N ILE A 42 5.03 -1.17 4.12
CA ILE A 42 6.24 -0.80 4.87
C ILE A 42 7.15 0.08 4.02
N MET A 43 7.39 -0.31 2.77
CA MET A 43 8.24 0.46 1.87
C MET A 43 7.70 1.88 1.65
N SER A 44 6.39 2.05 1.49
CA SER A 44 5.78 3.38 1.37
C SER A 44 5.97 4.25 2.61
N GLU A 45 5.87 3.67 3.82
CA GLU A 45 6.09 4.39 5.09
C GLU A 45 7.55 4.82 5.25
N VAL A 46 8.50 3.92 4.95
CA VAL A 46 9.94 4.22 5.01
C VAL A 46 10.30 5.33 4.03
N MET A 47 9.73 5.30 2.83
CA MET A 47 9.95 6.32 1.81
C MET A 47 9.42 7.70 2.26
N GLU A 48 8.22 7.75 2.85
CA GLU A 48 7.65 8.99 3.39
C GLU A 48 8.49 9.55 4.55
N SER A 49 8.92 8.69 5.47
CA SER A 49 9.80 9.07 6.59
C SER A 49 11.12 9.66 6.10
N SER A 50 11.73 9.02 5.10
CA SER A 50 12.97 9.48 4.48
C SER A 50 12.79 10.81 3.74
N ASN A 51 11.67 10.99 3.03
CA ASN A 51 11.33 12.25 2.37
C ASN A 51 11.10 13.40 3.37
N ASN A 52 10.46 13.11 4.52
CA ASN A 52 10.30 14.08 5.59
C ASN A 52 11.65 14.45 6.24
N GLY A 53 12.55 13.48 6.42
CA GLY A 53 13.92 13.73 6.88
C GLY A 53 14.72 14.60 5.92
N LEU A 54 14.64 14.33 4.62
CA LEU A 54 15.24 15.15 3.57
C LEU A 54 14.71 16.59 3.61
N ARG A 55 13.39 16.76 3.77
CA ARG A 55 12.75 18.08 3.89
C ARG A 55 13.30 18.84 5.10
N LEU A 56 13.38 18.22 6.27
CA LEU A 56 13.91 18.84 7.48
C LEU A 56 15.39 19.25 7.30
N ALA A 57 16.20 18.38 6.71
CA ALA A 57 17.61 18.66 6.43
C ALA A 57 17.77 19.87 5.49
N ILE A 58 16.96 19.96 4.42
CA ILE A 58 16.96 21.11 3.51
C ILE A 58 16.52 22.40 4.22
N TYR A 59 15.49 22.34 5.07
CA TYR A 59 15.08 23.51 5.85
C TYR A 59 16.20 24.02 6.77
N ASN A 60 16.96 23.11 7.37
CA ASN A 60 18.08 23.44 8.24
C ASN A 60 19.36 23.83 7.47
N SER A 61 19.44 23.61 6.16
CA SER A 61 20.70 23.77 5.39
C SER A 61 21.06 25.22 5.01
N HIS A 62 20.51 26.24 5.69
CA HIS A 62 20.70 27.66 5.37
C HIS A 62 20.63 27.95 3.86
N TRP A 63 19.66 27.35 3.17
CA TRP A 63 19.60 27.31 1.70
C TRP A 63 19.57 28.69 1.02
N TYR A 64 19.17 29.71 1.76
CA TYR A 64 19.16 31.11 1.36
C TYR A 64 20.56 31.67 1.05
N ASN A 65 21.60 31.12 1.69
CA ASN A 65 22.99 31.57 1.59
C ASN A 65 23.80 30.87 0.48
N LEU A 66 23.19 29.94 -0.27
CA LEU A 66 23.88 29.25 -1.37
C LEU A 66 23.96 30.09 -2.66
N CYS A 67 24.97 29.80 -3.48
CA CYS A 67 25.09 30.32 -4.84
C CYS A 67 23.80 30.10 -5.66
N ARG A 68 23.48 31.06 -6.53
CA ARG A 68 22.25 31.06 -7.36
C ARG A 68 21.91 29.72 -8.04
N PRO A 69 22.83 28.99 -8.69
CA PRO A 69 22.52 27.69 -9.30
C PRO A 69 22.17 26.62 -8.26
N ALA A 70 22.95 26.51 -7.17
CA ALA A 70 22.70 25.54 -6.12
C ALA A 70 21.36 25.79 -5.40
N ARG A 71 21.00 27.06 -5.19
CA ARG A 71 19.71 27.45 -4.60
C ARG A 71 18.52 27.01 -5.45
N GLN A 72 18.61 27.12 -6.77
CA GLN A 72 17.55 26.67 -7.68
C GLN A 72 17.32 25.15 -7.56
N HIS A 73 18.39 24.36 -7.53
CA HIS A 73 18.28 22.91 -7.36
C HIS A 73 17.66 22.53 -6.02
N VAL A 74 18.08 23.17 -4.92
CA VAL A 74 17.54 22.90 -3.58
C VAL A 74 16.04 23.24 -3.51
N VAL A 75 15.62 24.37 -4.10
CA VAL A 75 14.20 24.74 -4.15
C VAL A 75 13.38 23.75 -4.99
N MET A 76 13.90 23.26 -6.13
CA MET A 76 13.23 22.21 -6.91
C MET A 76 13.08 20.91 -6.12
N PHE A 77 14.13 20.50 -5.40
CA PHE A 77 14.08 19.33 -4.52
C PHE A 77 13.07 19.51 -3.37
N LEU A 78 13.02 20.70 -2.77
CA LEU A 78 12.07 21.03 -1.71
C LEU A 78 10.62 21.01 -2.21
N GLN A 79 10.35 21.57 -3.40
CA GLN A 79 9.01 21.51 -4.00
C GLN A 79 8.58 20.07 -4.28
N ARG A 80 9.50 19.22 -4.73
CA ARG A 80 9.22 17.79 -4.96
C ARG A 80 9.09 16.97 -3.67
N SER A 81 9.78 17.34 -2.59
CA SER A 81 9.60 16.68 -1.29
C SER A 81 8.34 17.14 -0.57
N GLN A 82 7.83 18.34 -0.87
CA GLN A 82 6.55 18.85 -0.37
C GLN A 82 5.35 18.19 -1.04
N THR A 83 5.48 17.70 -2.28
CA THR A 83 4.43 16.84 -2.84
C THR A 83 4.37 15.55 -2.04
N PRO A 84 3.21 15.18 -1.47
CA PRO A 84 3.07 14.05 -0.57
C PRO A 84 3.53 12.77 -1.28
N SER A 85 4.68 12.24 -0.85
CA SER A 85 5.34 11.05 -1.40
C SER A 85 4.67 9.75 -0.96
N HIS A 86 3.44 9.82 -0.47
CA HIS A 86 2.61 8.64 -0.38
C HIS A 86 2.53 8.01 -1.78
N ILE A 87 2.83 6.71 -1.86
CA ILE A 87 2.61 5.94 -3.08
C ILE A 87 1.10 5.95 -3.31
N ARG A 88 0.67 6.94 -4.09
CA ARG A 88 -0.71 7.21 -4.41
C ARG A 88 -1.12 6.24 -5.49
N THR A 89 -1.73 5.15 -5.07
CA THR A 89 -2.35 4.20 -5.99
C THR A 89 -3.75 4.71 -6.33
N PHE A 90 -4.21 4.44 -7.56
CA PHE A 90 -5.54 4.87 -8.03
C PHE A 90 -5.70 6.40 -8.13
N GLY A 91 -4.75 7.08 -8.78
CA GLY A 91 -4.87 8.51 -9.11
C GLY A 91 -4.85 9.48 -7.92
N GLY A 92 -4.40 9.03 -6.74
CA GLY A 92 -4.35 9.89 -5.54
C GLY A 92 -5.37 9.56 -4.45
N THR A 93 -6.28 8.63 -4.70
CA THR A 93 -7.35 8.26 -3.75
C THR A 93 -6.87 7.32 -2.64
N VAL A 94 -5.82 6.53 -2.88
CA VAL A 94 -5.32 5.53 -1.92
C VAL A 94 -3.89 5.88 -1.50
N VAL A 95 -3.73 6.27 -0.23
CA VAL A 95 -2.43 6.42 0.41
C VAL A 95 -1.97 5.05 0.89
N LEU A 96 -0.97 4.45 0.29
CA LEU A 96 -0.43 3.19 0.81
C LEU A 96 0.22 3.45 2.18
N GLY A 97 -0.30 2.79 3.22
CA GLY A 97 0.11 2.93 4.62
C GLY A 97 -0.62 1.93 5.52
N TYR A 98 -0.27 1.86 6.81
CA TYR A 98 -0.81 0.86 7.73
C TYR A 98 -2.35 0.94 7.89
N THR A 99 -2.90 2.15 7.84
CA THR A 99 -4.35 2.39 7.91
C THR A 99 -5.09 1.83 6.69
N HIS A 100 -4.46 1.84 5.51
CA HIS A 100 -5.03 1.25 4.31
C HIS A 100 -4.91 -0.27 4.32
N PHE A 101 -3.83 -0.83 4.88
CA PHE A 101 -3.70 -2.27 5.09
C PHE A 101 -4.82 -2.86 5.94
N THR A 102 -5.08 -2.26 7.11
CA THR A 102 -6.14 -2.73 8.02
C THR A 102 -7.54 -2.58 7.42
N ARG A 103 -7.80 -1.53 6.63
CA ARG A 103 -9.06 -1.35 5.89
C ARG A 103 -9.29 -2.44 4.85
N VAL A 104 -8.24 -2.80 4.11
CA VAL A 104 -8.29 -3.85 3.10
C VAL A 104 -8.57 -5.20 3.75
N LEU A 105 -7.86 -5.56 4.81
CA LEU A 105 -8.13 -6.80 5.57
C LEU A 105 -9.56 -6.87 6.13
N ARG A 106 -10.08 -5.74 6.65
CA ARG A 106 -11.45 -5.67 7.15
C ARG A 106 -12.48 -5.89 6.04
N LEU A 107 -12.24 -5.32 4.86
CA LEU A 107 -13.09 -5.53 3.69
C LEU A 107 -13.09 -7.00 3.26
N GLU A 108 -11.93 -7.63 3.19
CA GLU A 108 -11.80 -9.06 2.87
C GLU A 108 -12.61 -9.93 3.84
N TYR A 109 -12.45 -9.71 5.15
CA TYR A 109 -13.20 -10.43 6.18
C TYR A 109 -14.72 -10.25 6.02
N ASN A 110 -15.16 -9.00 5.81
CA ASN A 110 -16.58 -8.69 5.65
C ASN A 110 -17.18 -9.34 4.39
N VAL A 111 -16.45 -9.36 3.28
CA VAL A 111 -16.87 -10.01 2.04
C VAL A 111 -17.02 -11.51 2.25
N VAL A 112 -16.03 -12.16 2.87
CA VAL A 112 -16.10 -13.60 3.18
C VAL A 112 -17.28 -13.90 4.11
N ASN A 113 -17.48 -13.09 5.16
CA ASN A 113 -18.59 -13.26 6.09
C ASN A 113 -19.95 -13.13 5.39
N PHE A 114 -20.11 -12.12 4.53
CA PHE A 114 -21.33 -11.92 3.76
C PHE A 114 -21.63 -13.09 2.81
N LEU A 115 -20.60 -13.61 2.14
CA LEU A 115 -20.74 -14.76 1.24
C LEU A 115 -21.14 -16.03 1.99
N LYS A 116 -20.55 -16.29 3.17
CA LYS A 116 -20.94 -17.41 4.03
C LYS A 116 -22.39 -17.32 4.48
N LEU A 117 -22.86 -16.12 4.84
CA LEU A 117 -24.26 -15.90 5.19
C LEU A 117 -25.22 -16.16 4.03
N LYS A 118 -24.81 -15.87 2.79
CA LYS A 118 -25.60 -16.14 1.58
C LYS A 118 -25.64 -17.63 1.22
N SER A 119 -24.58 -18.39 1.50
CA SER A 119 -24.48 -19.83 1.23
C SER A 119 -25.41 -20.69 2.12
N ILE A 120 -25.77 -20.18 3.31
CA ILE A 120 -26.61 -20.89 4.31
C ILE A 120 -28.12 -20.75 4.06
N ARG A 121 -28.56 -19.82 3.19
CA ARG A 121 -29.98 -19.60 2.85
C ARG A 121 -30.30 -20.16 1.48
#